data_AF-A0A959EB20-F1
#
_entry.id   AF-A0A959EB20-F1
#
_cell.length_a   1.000
_cell.length_b   1.000
_cell.length_c   1.000
_cell.angle_alpha   90.00
_cell.angle_beta   90.00
_cell.angle_gamma   90.00
#
_symmetry.space_group_name_H-M   'P 1'
#
loop_
_entity.id
_entity.type
_entity.pdbx_description
1 polymer ?
#
loop_
_entity_poly.entity_id
_entity_poly.type
_entity_poly.pdbx_seq_one_letter_code
_entity_poly.pdbx_strand_id
1 'polypeptide(L)'
;MEYTLRSLANQNISKAEFEVIVVDDGSSDDTFQMVKTFENIINLKYAYRIDKGYRPGSARNLGIRLAEGAICVFVDSGIILKNDCIQHHIDVHEKYPEELAVIGYVYGYSIESENDLKTPIDPMEADKSIASLVEDGAVWDMREDIYRKYNDKIEGLIVPWTLFWSCHISVST
;
A
#
# COMPACT_ATOMS: atom_id res chain seq x y z
N MET A 1 10.71 4.84 -0.90
CA MET A 1 10.44 4.56 0.52
C MET A 1 10.11 5.83 1.30
N GLU A 2 10.96 6.86 1.30
CA GLU A 2 10.72 8.11 2.05
C GLU A 2 9.31 8.70 1.82
N TYR A 3 8.91 8.85 0.55
CA TYR A 3 7.58 9.35 0.20
C TYR A 3 6.44 8.44 0.69
N THR A 4 6.64 7.12 0.69
CA THR A 4 5.67 6.15 1.25
C THR A 4 5.50 6.38 2.76
N LEU A 5 6.59 6.43 3.52
CA LEU A 5 6.54 6.68 4.96
C LEU A 5 5.92 8.04 5.29
N ARG A 6 6.22 9.06 4.48
CA ARG A 6 5.63 10.38 4.65
C ARG A 6 4.12 10.38 4.39
N SER A 7 3.64 9.65 3.39
CA SER A 7 2.20 9.49 3.15
C SER A 7 1.48 8.75 4.30
N LEU A 8 2.15 7.80 4.95
CA LEU A 8 1.67 7.15 6.18
C LEU A 8 1.64 8.13 7.37
N ALA A 9 2.66 8.99 7.49
CA ALA A 9 2.69 10.07 8.46
C ALA A 9 1.59 11.11 8.25
N ASN A 10 1.07 11.27 7.04
CA ASN A 10 0.01 12.22 6.71
C ASN A 10 -1.42 11.64 6.78
N GLN A 11 -1.59 10.36 7.14
CA GLN A 11 -2.93 9.77 7.27
C GLN A 11 -3.81 10.52 8.28
N ASN A 12 -5.09 10.72 7.93
CA ASN A 12 -6.15 11.40 8.67
C ASN A 12 -6.74 10.52 9.78
N ILE A 13 -5.89 9.80 10.48
CA ILE A 13 -6.22 8.96 11.63
C ILE A 13 -5.13 9.13 12.69
N SER A 14 -5.49 8.96 13.96
CA SER A 14 -4.53 9.02 15.06
C SER A 14 -3.41 8.01 14.85
N LYS A 15 -2.16 8.43 15.09
CA LYS A 15 -0.98 7.56 14.96
C LYS A 15 -0.91 6.46 16.02
N ALA A 16 -1.80 6.50 17.01
CA ALA A 16 -1.97 5.43 17.99
C ALA A 16 -2.88 4.29 17.48
N GLU A 17 -3.68 4.53 16.44
CA GLU A 17 -4.65 3.56 15.90
C GLU A 17 -4.01 2.58 14.90
N PHE A 18 -2.79 2.86 14.45
CA PHE A 18 -2.06 1.98 13.55
C PHE A 18 -0.57 2.02 13.84
N GLU A 19 0.11 0.96 13.41
CA GLU A 19 1.56 0.86 13.41
C GLU A 19 2.07 0.67 11.99
N VAL A 20 3.34 1.03 11.77
CA VAL A 20 4.04 0.85 10.51
C VAL A 20 5.20 -0.10 10.74
N ILE A 21 5.23 -1.20 10.02
CA ILE A 21 6.30 -2.21 10.11
C ILE A 21 7.07 -2.21 8.80
N VAL A 22 8.29 -1.68 8.84
CA VAL A 22 9.21 -1.74 7.70
C VAL A 22 10.08 -2.98 7.85
N VAL A 23 9.91 -3.94 6.93
CA VAL A 23 10.79 -5.10 6.83
C VAL A 23 11.74 -4.92 5.66
N ASP A 24 12.99 -4.61 5.97
CA ASP A 24 14.08 -4.47 5.02
C ASP A 24 14.63 -5.85 4.65
N ASP A 25 14.57 -6.22 3.37
CA ASP A 25 15.01 -7.53 2.84
C ASP A 25 16.47 -7.52 2.35
N GLY A 26 17.30 -6.63 2.90
CA GLY A 26 18.75 -6.66 2.70
C GLY A 26 19.29 -5.47 1.93
N SER A 27 18.69 -4.29 2.07
CA SER A 27 19.22 -3.05 1.51
C SER A 27 20.68 -2.82 1.92
N SER A 28 21.46 -2.32 0.97
CA SER A 28 22.87 -1.94 1.15
C SER A 28 23.10 -0.42 1.14
N ASP A 29 22.03 0.35 0.99
CA ASP A 29 22.02 1.80 0.99
C ASP A 29 21.61 2.36 2.37
N ASP A 30 21.37 3.67 2.45
CA ASP A 30 20.99 4.36 3.69
C ASP A 30 19.50 4.14 4.08
N THR A 31 18.85 3.07 3.60
CA THR A 31 17.44 2.76 3.91
C THR A 31 17.17 2.79 5.41
N PHE A 32 18.02 2.15 6.23
CA PHE A 32 17.85 2.14 7.68
C PHE A 32 17.88 3.55 8.28
N GLN A 33 18.87 4.36 7.91
CA GLN A 33 19.04 5.72 8.41
C GLN A 33 17.85 6.59 8.04
N MET A 34 17.36 6.48 6.81
CA MET A 34 16.18 7.20 6.34
C MET A 34 14.91 6.77 7.09
N VAL A 35 14.66 5.46 7.22
CA VAL A 35 13.50 4.94 7.98
C VAL A 35 13.52 5.43 9.42
N LYS A 36 14.70 5.45 10.05
CA LYS A 36 14.89 5.90 11.44
C LYS A 36 14.44 7.34 11.68
N THR A 37 14.49 8.21 10.67
CA THR A 37 14.01 9.60 10.81
C THR A 37 12.51 9.70 11.10
N PHE A 38 11.74 8.65 10.85
CA PHE A 38 10.30 8.59 11.07
C PHE A 38 9.89 8.00 12.43
N GLU A 39 10.83 7.45 13.23
CA GLU A 39 10.53 6.78 14.52
C GLU A 39 9.75 7.67 15.52
N ASN A 40 9.93 8.99 15.46
CA ASN A 40 9.23 9.94 16.33
C ASN A 40 8.02 10.62 15.66
N ILE A 41 7.69 10.23 14.43
CA ILE A 41 6.62 10.83 13.62
C ILE A 41 5.42 9.88 13.54
N ILE A 42 5.68 8.58 13.42
CA ILE A 42 4.69 7.51 13.33
C ILE A 42 5.11 6.34 14.23
N ASN A 43 4.14 5.55 14.68
CA ASN A 43 4.42 4.33 15.44
C ASN A 43 5.11 3.31 14.52
N LEU A 44 6.44 3.29 14.54
CA LEU A 44 7.27 2.60 13.56
C LEU A 44 8.06 1.46 14.21
N LYS A 45 7.99 0.28 13.61
CA LYS A 45 8.87 -0.85 13.86
C LYS A 45 9.73 -1.09 12.61
N TYR A 46 11.01 -1.34 12.80
CA TYR A 46 11.93 -1.71 11.73
C TYR A 46 12.53 -3.08 12.00
N ALA A 47 12.54 -3.94 10.97
CA ALA A 47 13.19 -5.24 11.01
C ALA A 47 14.08 -5.42 9.78
N TYR A 48 15.35 -5.75 10.01
CA TYR A 48 16.30 -6.05 8.95
C TYR A 48 16.44 -7.56 8.74
N ARG A 49 16.61 -7.97 7.49
CA ARG A 49 16.94 -9.33 7.11
C ARG A 49 18.13 -9.31 6.16
N ILE A 50 19.03 -10.28 6.31
CA ILE A 50 20.16 -10.42 5.40
C ILE A 50 19.68 -10.71 3.98
N ASP A 51 20.27 -10.04 2.99
CA ASP A 51 20.01 -10.28 1.58
C ASP A 51 20.33 -11.75 1.23
N LYS A 52 19.34 -12.44 0.65
CA LYS A 52 19.51 -13.75 0.01
C LYS A 52 18.69 -13.82 -1.29
N GLY A 53 18.59 -12.70 -2.00
CA GLY A 53 17.77 -12.51 -3.19
C GLY A 53 16.32 -12.13 -2.89
N TYR A 54 15.56 -11.94 -3.97
CA TYR A 54 14.19 -11.42 -3.97
C TYR A 54 13.21 -12.31 -3.18
N ARG A 55 12.85 -11.89 -1.95
CA ARG A 55 11.95 -12.66 -1.08
C ARG A 55 10.91 -11.76 -0.37
N PRO A 56 10.12 -10.97 -1.12
CA PRO A 56 9.12 -10.08 -0.53
C PRO A 56 8.08 -10.85 0.29
N GLY A 57 7.71 -12.08 -0.11
CA GLY A 57 6.81 -12.94 0.67
C GLY A 57 7.38 -13.29 2.06
N SER A 58 8.68 -13.55 2.15
CA SER A 58 9.32 -13.82 3.46
C SER A 58 9.40 -12.56 4.33
N ALA A 59 9.62 -11.39 3.72
CA ALA A 59 9.59 -10.10 4.41
C ALA A 59 8.18 -9.79 4.94
N ARG A 60 7.14 -9.94 4.11
CA ARG A 60 5.73 -9.80 4.50
C ARG A 60 5.35 -10.75 5.63
N ASN A 61 5.76 -12.01 5.57
CA ASN A 61 5.53 -12.98 6.64
C ASN A 61 6.20 -12.59 7.96
N LEU A 62 7.38 -11.94 7.92
CA LEU A 62 7.98 -11.38 9.13
C LEU A 62 7.18 -10.19 9.65
N GLY A 63 6.72 -9.31 8.76
CA GLY A 63 5.85 -8.18 9.11
C GLY A 63 4.60 -8.65 9.85
N ILE A 64 3.89 -9.63 9.31
CA ILE A 64 2.70 -10.23 9.95
C ILE A 64 3.01 -10.74 11.36
N ARG A 65 4.14 -11.42 11.57
CA ARG A 65 4.52 -11.92 12.90
C ARG A 65 4.86 -10.82 13.92
N LEU A 66 5.20 -9.62 13.45
CA LEU A 66 5.52 -8.46 14.30
C LEU A 66 4.31 -7.55 14.52
N ALA A 67 3.23 -7.75 13.76
CA ALA A 67 2.01 -6.98 13.81
C ALA A 67 1.18 -7.33 15.04
N GLU A 68 0.59 -6.29 15.63
CA GLU A 68 -0.30 -6.33 16.79
C GLU A 68 -1.71 -5.85 16.43
N GLY A 69 -1.88 -5.20 15.26
CA GLY A 69 -3.18 -4.76 14.76
C GLY A 69 -4.05 -5.89 14.21
N ALA A 70 -5.37 -5.71 14.27
CA ALA A 70 -6.35 -6.69 13.75
C ALA A 70 -6.43 -6.74 12.21
N ILE A 71 -5.83 -5.76 11.52
CA ILE A 71 -5.80 -5.65 10.07
C ILE A 71 -4.34 -5.43 9.65
N CYS A 72 -3.84 -6.26 8.74
CA CYS A 72 -2.57 -6.05 8.08
C CYS A 72 -2.80 -5.35 6.74
N VAL A 73 -2.34 -4.11 6.61
CA VAL A 73 -2.29 -3.37 5.32
C VAL A 73 -0.88 -3.47 4.75
N PHE A 74 -0.71 -4.21 3.66
CA PHE A 74 0.54 -4.33 2.92
C PHE A 74 0.65 -3.20 1.90
N VAL A 75 1.79 -2.52 1.91
CA VAL A 75 2.12 -1.42 1.01
C VAL A 75 3.54 -1.62 0.50
N ASP A 76 3.74 -1.65 -0.82
CA ASP A 76 5.06 -1.73 -1.42
C ASP A 76 5.82 -0.41 -1.27
N SER A 77 7.15 -0.49 -1.12
CA SER A 77 8.02 0.69 -1.04
C SER A 77 8.05 1.42 -2.37
N GLY A 78 7.38 2.57 -2.46
CA GLY A 78 7.18 3.29 -3.72
C GLY A 78 5.72 3.70 -3.96
N ILE A 79 4.78 3.12 -3.21
CA ILE A 79 3.38 3.56 -3.22
C ILE A 79 3.22 4.79 -2.32
N ILE A 80 2.43 5.76 -2.77
CA ILE A 80 2.07 6.96 -2.01
C ILE A 80 0.57 6.88 -1.76
N LEU A 81 0.18 6.98 -0.49
CA LEU A 81 -1.20 6.82 -0.06
C LEU A 81 -1.92 8.16 -0.03
N LYS A 82 -3.20 8.14 -0.42
CA LYS A 82 -4.15 9.20 -0.08
C LYS A 82 -4.30 9.30 1.44
N ASN A 83 -4.55 10.49 1.98
CA ASN A 83 -4.58 10.72 3.43
C ASN A 83 -5.72 9.98 4.17
N ASP A 84 -6.76 9.53 3.48
CA ASP A 84 -7.87 8.75 4.06
C ASP A 84 -7.74 7.23 3.82
N CYS A 85 -6.63 6.78 3.25
CA CYS A 85 -6.46 5.39 2.79
C CYS A 85 -6.60 4.36 3.93
N ILE A 86 -5.93 4.59 5.07
CA ILE A 86 -5.98 3.67 6.20
C ILE A 86 -7.40 3.60 6.79
N GLN A 87 -8.08 4.75 6.91
CA GLN A 87 -9.46 4.79 7.39
C GLN A 87 -10.40 4.00 6.46
N HIS A 88 -10.24 4.14 5.14
CA HIS A 88 -11.04 3.38 4.19
C HIS A 88 -10.85 1.85 4.30
N HIS A 89 -9.63 1.38 4.56
CA HIS A 89 -9.43 -0.05 4.83
C HIS A 89 -10.18 -0.50 6.08
N ILE A 90 -10.07 0.26 7.18
CA ILE A 90 -10.79 -0.03 8.43
C ILE A 90 -12.29 -0.09 8.16
N ASP A 91 -12.86 0.93 7.52
CA ASP A 91 -14.29 1.02 7.23
C ASP A 91 -14.81 -0.18 6.40
N VAL A 92 -14.01 -0.66 5.44
CA VAL A 92 -14.38 -1.82 4.62
C VAL A 92 -14.37 -3.11 5.44
N HIS A 93 -13.35 -3.33 6.27
CA HIS A 93 -13.29 -4.51 7.16
C HIS A 93 -14.38 -4.49 8.23
N GLU A 94 -14.75 -3.32 8.76
CA GLU A 94 -15.86 -3.19 9.70
C GLU A 94 -17.22 -3.45 9.04
N LYS A 95 -17.39 -3.01 7.79
CA LYS A 95 -18.61 -3.19 7.02
C LYS A 95 -18.86 -4.65 6.63
N TYR A 96 -17.80 -5.42 6.41
CA TYR A 96 -17.85 -6.82 5.99
C TYR A 96 -17.07 -7.69 7.00
N PRO A 97 -17.70 -8.10 8.10
CA PRO A 97 -17.02 -8.74 9.24
C PRO A 97 -16.56 -10.20 8.99
N GLU A 98 -16.74 -10.70 7.79
CA GLU A 98 -16.29 -12.02 7.35
C GLU A 98 -14.86 -11.96 6.81
N GLU A 99 -14.16 -13.10 6.74
CA GLU A 99 -12.76 -13.15 6.28
C GLU A 99 -12.63 -12.53 4.88
N LEU A 100 -12.05 -11.33 4.83
CA LEU A 100 -11.99 -10.50 3.64
C LEU A 100 -10.54 -10.11 3.32
N ALA A 101 -10.25 -10.08 2.03
CA ALA A 101 -9.09 -9.40 1.49
C ALA A 101 -9.55 -8.21 0.65
N VAL A 102 -9.01 -7.02 0.95
CA VAL A 102 -9.38 -5.76 0.31
C VAL A 102 -8.23 -5.29 -0.55
N ILE A 103 -8.44 -5.25 -1.86
CA ILE A 103 -7.47 -4.68 -2.79
C ILE A 103 -7.60 -3.16 -2.78
N GLY A 104 -6.50 -2.48 -2.46
CA GLY A 104 -6.44 -1.03 -2.59
C GLY A 104 -6.24 -0.62 -4.04
N TYR A 105 -6.96 0.42 -4.46
CA TYR A 105 -6.84 0.98 -5.81
C TYR A 105 -5.48 1.67 -6.01
N VAL A 106 -4.86 1.51 -7.18
CA VAL A 106 -3.56 2.12 -7.49
C VAL A 106 -3.64 2.92 -8.79
N TYR A 107 -3.39 4.22 -8.70
CA TYR A 107 -3.33 5.12 -9.85
C TYR A 107 -1.97 5.04 -10.55
N GLY A 108 -1.97 5.17 -11.87
CA GLY A 108 -0.72 5.24 -12.64
C GLY A 108 0.07 3.94 -12.69
N TYR A 109 -0.58 2.79 -12.45
CA TYR A 109 0.04 1.48 -12.51
C TYR A 109 -0.33 0.75 -13.81
N SER A 110 0.68 0.36 -14.60
CA SER A 110 0.53 -0.37 -15.88
C SER A 110 1.66 -1.39 -16.03
N ILE A 111 1.37 -2.57 -16.59
CA ILE A 111 2.41 -3.50 -17.06
C ILE A 111 3.04 -3.00 -18.37
N GLU A 112 2.25 -2.33 -19.21
CA GLU A 112 2.71 -1.82 -20.49
C GLU A 112 3.45 -0.49 -20.26
N SER A 113 4.77 -0.58 -20.32
CA SER A 113 5.75 0.40 -19.83
C SER A 113 5.92 1.66 -20.67
N GLU A 114 4.96 2.03 -21.54
CA GLU A 114 5.17 3.11 -22.52
C GLU A 114 4.30 4.35 -22.32
N ASN A 115 3.37 4.36 -21.37
CA ASN A 115 2.64 5.58 -21.03
C ASN A 115 3.22 6.19 -19.76
N ASP A 116 4.28 6.98 -19.92
CA ASP A 116 4.71 7.90 -18.88
C ASP A 116 3.51 8.71 -18.41
N LEU A 117 3.39 8.87 -17.08
CA LEU A 117 2.39 9.74 -16.49
C LEU A 117 2.58 11.15 -17.07
N LYS A 118 1.60 11.60 -17.84
CA LYS A 118 1.60 12.95 -18.44
C LYS A 118 1.47 14.03 -17.37
N THR A 119 0.81 13.69 -16.27
CA THR A 119 0.59 14.55 -15.11
C THR A 119 1.73 14.35 -14.12
N PRO A 120 2.48 15.40 -13.76
CA PRO A 120 3.47 15.34 -12.70
C PRO A 120 2.81 14.96 -11.37
N ILE A 121 3.42 14.03 -10.64
CA ILE A 121 3.03 13.69 -9.27
C ILE A 121 3.88 14.50 -8.30
N ASP A 122 3.24 15.27 -7.43
CA ASP A 122 3.87 15.81 -6.23
C ASP A 122 3.65 14.83 -5.06
N PRO A 123 4.69 14.11 -4.61
CA PRO A 123 4.57 13.16 -3.51
C PRO A 123 4.26 13.81 -2.16
N MET A 124 4.45 15.13 -2.02
CA MET A 124 4.09 15.87 -0.80
C MET A 124 2.60 16.19 -0.73
N GLU A 125 1.95 16.28 -1.88
CA GLU A 125 0.54 16.64 -2.04
C GLU A 125 -0.24 15.47 -2.67
N ALA A 126 -0.15 14.29 -2.06
CA ALA A 126 -0.67 13.02 -2.60
C ALA A 126 -2.13 13.12 -3.07
N ASP A 127 -3.02 13.65 -2.23
CA ASP A 127 -4.43 13.84 -2.53
C ASP A 127 -4.67 14.72 -3.76
N LYS A 128 -3.92 15.83 -3.87
CA LYS A 128 -4.01 16.75 -5.01
C LYS A 128 -3.46 16.09 -6.27
N SER A 129 -2.33 15.40 -6.17
CA SER A 129 -1.74 14.66 -7.29
C SER A 129 -2.69 13.59 -7.81
N ILE A 130 -3.34 12.83 -6.93
CA ILE A 130 -4.36 11.83 -7.31
C ILE A 130 -5.56 12.52 -7.96
N ALA A 131 -6.05 13.64 -7.42
CA ALA A 131 -7.15 14.39 -8.03
C ALA A 131 -6.81 14.86 -9.46
N SER A 132 -5.61 15.42 -9.68
CA SER A 132 -5.16 15.83 -11.00
C SER A 132 -5.00 14.65 -11.97
N LEU A 133 -4.51 13.49 -11.51
CA LEU A 133 -4.45 12.28 -12.32
C LEU A 133 -5.85 11.83 -12.79
N VAL A 134 -6.84 11.88 -11.89
CA VAL A 134 -8.24 11.57 -12.21
C VAL A 134 -8.81 12.56 -13.23
N GLU A 135 -8.54 13.85 -13.08
CA GLU A 135 -9.00 14.91 -13.99
C GLU A 135 -8.40 14.77 -15.41
N ASP A 136 -7.11 14.44 -15.50
CA ASP A 136 -6.40 14.27 -16.77
C ASP A 136 -6.73 12.95 -17.48
N GLY A 137 -7.60 12.12 -16.90
CA GLY A 137 -7.90 10.78 -17.40
C GLY A 137 -6.67 9.87 -17.41
N ALA A 138 -5.65 10.22 -16.61
CA ALA A 138 -4.42 9.46 -16.49
C ALA A 138 -4.72 8.11 -15.81
N VAL A 139 -4.67 7.07 -16.64
CA VAL A 139 -4.59 5.63 -16.37
C VAL A 139 -5.16 5.19 -15.01
N TRP A 140 -6.37 4.64 -15.10
CA TRP A 140 -7.02 3.80 -14.11
C TRP A 140 -6.08 2.71 -13.62
N ASP A 141 -6.37 2.15 -12.44
CA ASP A 141 -5.78 0.88 -12.06
C ASP A 141 -5.97 -0.08 -13.23
N MET A 142 -4.91 -0.72 -13.72
CA MET A 142 -5.01 -1.60 -14.89
C MET A 142 -6.00 -2.77 -14.70
N ARG A 143 -6.45 -3.00 -13.46
CA ARG A 143 -7.45 -4.00 -13.09
C ARG A 143 -8.89 -3.45 -13.14
N GLU A 144 -9.08 -2.18 -13.49
CA GLU A 144 -10.38 -1.48 -13.49
C GLU A 144 -11.44 -2.18 -14.34
N ASP A 145 -11.08 -2.67 -15.53
CA ASP A 145 -12.01 -3.42 -16.38
C ASP A 145 -12.50 -4.70 -15.70
N ILE A 146 -11.65 -5.33 -14.88
CA ILE A 146 -12.02 -6.50 -14.08
C ILE A 146 -12.91 -6.07 -12.92
N TYR A 147 -12.56 -5.01 -12.19
CA TYR A 147 -13.38 -4.49 -11.09
C TYR A 147 -14.81 -4.18 -11.56
N ARG A 148 -14.96 -3.44 -12.66
CA ARG A 148 -16.26 -3.10 -13.26
C ARG A 148 -17.06 -4.33 -13.66
N LYS A 149 -16.42 -5.33 -14.26
CA LYS A 149 -17.09 -6.58 -14.69
C LYS A 149 -17.68 -7.36 -13.51
N TYR A 150 -17.08 -7.26 -12.34
CA TYR A 150 -17.48 -8.00 -11.13
C TYR A 150 -18.08 -7.10 -10.04
N ASN A 151 -18.39 -5.84 -10.35
CA ASN A 151 -18.94 -4.86 -9.40
C ASN A 151 -18.13 -4.81 -8.09
N ASP A 152 -16.81 -4.73 -8.23
CA ASP A 152 -15.80 -4.71 -7.16
C ASP A 152 -15.76 -5.97 -6.26
N LYS A 153 -16.62 -6.96 -6.53
CA LYS A 153 -16.71 -8.24 -5.83
C LYS A 153 -15.99 -9.33 -6.60
N ILE A 154 -14.67 -9.34 -6.46
CA ILE A 154 -13.81 -10.22 -7.23
C ILE A 154 -13.92 -11.70 -6.83
N GLU A 155 -14.70 -12.07 -5.80
CA GLU A 155 -15.01 -13.48 -5.49
C GLU A 155 -15.71 -14.21 -6.65
N GLY A 156 -16.30 -13.48 -7.60
CA GLY A 156 -16.88 -14.06 -8.82
C GLY A 156 -15.85 -14.54 -9.86
N LEU A 157 -14.55 -14.29 -9.66
CA LEU A 157 -13.49 -14.80 -10.52
C LEU A 157 -13.22 -16.28 -10.22
N ILE A 158 -12.87 -17.04 -11.26
CA ILE A 158 -12.41 -18.44 -11.09
C ILE A 158 -11.07 -18.50 -10.34
N VAL A 159 -10.24 -17.46 -10.51
CA VAL A 159 -8.88 -17.38 -9.98
C VAL A 159 -8.60 -16.00 -9.36
N PRO A 160 -9.31 -15.57 -8.30
CA PRO A 160 -9.24 -14.20 -7.77
C PRO A 160 -7.84 -13.80 -7.28
N TRP A 161 -7.03 -14.77 -6.87
CA TRP A 161 -5.65 -14.55 -6.43
C TRP A 161 -4.74 -13.96 -7.52
N THR A 162 -5.14 -14.01 -8.80
CA THR A 162 -4.38 -13.38 -9.90
C THR A 162 -4.44 -11.86 -9.87
N LEU A 163 -5.16 -11.23 -8.93
CA LEU A 163 -5.19 -9.77 -8.76
C LEU A 163 -4.35 -9.26 -7.59
N PHE A 164 -3.76 -10.15 -6.79
CA PHE A 164 -3.12 -9.85 -5.49
C PHE A 164 -1.66 -9.39 -5.59
N TRP A 165 -1.18 -9.10 -6.80
CA TRP A 165 0.11 -8.47 -7.07
C TRP A 165 -0.02 -6.93 -6.98
N SER A 166 -0.84 -6.46 -6.05
CA SER A 166 -1.51 -5.16 -6.10
C SER A 166 -0.71 -3.97 -5.58
N CYS A 167 0.51 -4.19 -5.10
CA CYS A 167 1.31 -3.23 -4.33
C CYS A 167 0.64 -2.69 -3.04
N HIS A 168 -0.65 -2.94 -2.85
CA HIS A 168 -1.50 -2.33 -1.84
C HIS A 168 -2.71 -3.25 -1.58
N ILE A 169 -2.73 -3.91 -0.43
CA ILE A 169 -3.81 -4.84 -0.05
C ILE A 169 -3.94 -4.91 1.46
N SER A 170 -5.13 -5.17 1.99
CA SER A 170 -5.32 -5.48 3.40
C SER A 170 -6.07 -6.78 3.64
N VAL A 171 -5.79 -7.41 4.77
CA VAL A 171 -6.45 -8.63 5.27
C VAL A 171 -6.60 -8.54 6.78
N SER A 172 -7.62 -9.18 7.35
CA SER A 172 -7.70 -9.40 8.79
C SER A 172 -6.60 -10.36 9.26
N THR A 173 -6.04 -10.13 10.45
CA THR A 173 -5.00 -10.99 11.07
C THR A 173 -5.55 -12.16 11.87
#